data_AF-A0A662XH49-F1
#
_entry.id   AF-A0A662XH49-F1
#
_cell.length_a   1.000
_cell.length_b   1.000
_cell.length_c   1.000
_cell.angle_alpha   90.00
_cell.angle_beta   90.00
_cell.angle_gamma   90.00
#
_symmetry.space_group_name_H-M   'P 1'
#
loop_
_entity.id
_entity.type
_entity.pdbx_description
1 polymer ?
#
loop_
_entity_poly.entity_id
_entity_poly.type
_entity_poly.pdbx_seq_one_letter_code
_entity_poly.pdbx_strand_id
1 'polypeptide(L)'
;MTTLSGRPPLSSSASASCLLGGPGELEYGVYGRVLFCGQLDKRRDGAVRAGWASRLFILTPEALHYYRKATEFELLGEERGHLALTAIKSVRAMPEDEAPYSSVEPSTEHYYLEICTVRI
;
A
#
# COMPACT_ATOMS: atom_id res chain seq x y z
N MET A 1 -25.54 36.07 42.44
CA MET A 1 -25.70 34.60 42.51
C MET A 1 -25.87 34.11 41.06
N THR A 2 -24.80 33.72 40.36
CA THR A 2 -24.33 32.31 40.12
C THR A 2 -25.39 31.44 39.42
N THR A 3 -25.18 30.73 38.29
CA THR A 3 -24.03 30.42 37.40
C THR A 3 -24.54 29.88 36.04
N LEU A 4 -23.63 29.92 35.06
CA LEU A 4 -23.64 29.42 33.67
C LEU A 4 -23.89 27.90 33.48
N SER A 5 -24.43 27.54 32.31
CA SER A 5 -23.99 26.41 31.44
C SER A 5 -24.92 26.35 30.21
N GLY A 6 -24.52 26.52 28.94
CA GLY A 6 -23.20 26.57 28.33
C GLY A 6 -22.92 25.34 27.44
N ARG A 7 -23.58 25.20 26.29
CA ARG A 7 -23.10 24.36 25.18
C ARG A 7 -23.30 25.05 23.82
N PRO A 8 -22.24 25.52 23.16
CA PRO A 8 -22.29 26.03 21.79
C PRO A 8 -22.34 24.88 20.75
N PRO A 9 -22.78 25.14 19.51
CA PRO A 9 -22.77 24.16 18.44
C PRO A 9 -21.33 23.78 18.04
N LEU A 10 -21.13 22.51 17.70
CA LEU A 10 -19.87 22.00 17.15
C LEU A 10 -19.64 22.60 15.77
N SER A 11 -18.76 23.60 15.70
CA SER A 11 -18.04 24.00 14.50
C SER A 11 -16.57 23.64 14.70
N SER A 12 -16.12 22.58 14.04
CA SER A 12 -14.69 22.25 13.90
C SER A 12 -14.52 21.71 12.47
N SER A 13 -14.36 22.58 11.47
CA SER A 13 -13.05 23.05 11.01
C SER A 13 -12.14 21.89 10.62
N ALA A 14 -12.37 21.29 9.45
CA ALA A 14 -11.26 20.78 8.66
C ALA A 14 -10.56 22.01 8.08
N SER A 15 -9.74 22.66 8.90
CA SER A 15 -8.78 23.64 8.42
C SER A 15 -7.87 22.88 7.46
N ALA A 16 -8.06 23.07 6.16
CA ALA A 16 -6.98 22.86 5.22
C ALA A 16 -5.89 23.82 5.67
N SER A 17 -4.91 23.32 6.41
CA SER A 17 -3.69 24.05 6.72
C SER A 17 -3.00 24.26 5.37
N CYS A 18 -3.29 25.40 4.73
CA CYS A 18 -2.46 25.96 3.68
C CYS A 18 -1.13 26.32 4.36
N LEU A 19 -0.21 25.36 4.43
CA LEU A 19 1.13 25.65 4.92
C LEU A 19 1.86 26.43 3.84
N LEU A 20 2.27 27.64 4.21
CA LEU A 20 3.13 28.52 3.45
C LEU A 20 4.48 27.83 3.23
N GLY A 21 4.68 27.25 2.04
CA GLY A 21 5.98 26.70 1.62
C GLY A 21 7.01 27.82 1.49
N GLY A 22 8.14 27.68 2.20
CA GLY A 22 9.30 28.57 2.04
C GLY A 22 10.05 28.33 0.73
N PRO A 23 10.88 29.28 0.27
CA PRO A 23 11.68 29.10 -0.94
C PRO A 23 12.69 27.97 -0.73
N GLY A 24 12.46 26.83 -1.38
CA GLY A 24 13.30 25.62 -1.32
C GLY A 24 12.61 24.37 -0.80
N GLU A 25 11.35 24.46 -0.37
CA GLU A 25 10.57 23.30 0.04
C GLU A 25 9.89 22.66 -1.17
N LEU A 26 10.34 21.46 -1.54
CA LEU A 26 9.77 20.71 -2.65
C LEU A 26 8.40 20.18 -2.19
N GLU A 27 7.32 20.90 -2.49
CA GLU A 27 5.97 20.36 -2.40
C GLU A 27 5.85 19.19 -3.37
N TYR A 28 6.06 17.97 -2.88
CA TYR A 28 5.42 16.81 -3.47
C TYR A 28 3.93 17.02 -3.29
N GLY A 29 3.28 17.57 -4.31
CA GLY A 29 1.85 17.85 -4.31
C GLY A 29 1.04 16.65 -3.82
N VAL A 30 -0.20 16.93 -3.43
CA VAL A 30 -1.22 16.05 -2.82
C VAL A 30 -1.36 14.63 -3.45
N TYR A 31 -0.74 14.36 -4.60
CA TYR A 31 -0.88 13.17 -5.44
C TYR A 31 0.33 12.21 -5.48
N GLY A 32 1.30 12.26 -4.55
CA GLY A 32 2.53 11.48 -4.76
C GLY A 32 3.34 11.07 -3.54
N ARG A 33 2.74 10.93 -2.35
CA ARG A 33 3.51 10.48 -1.18
C ARG A 33 3.71 8.96 -1.23
N VAL A 34 4.94 8.51 -1.44
CA VAL A 34 5.32 7.12 -1.18
C VAL A 34 5.49 6.96 0.33
N LEU A 35 4.72 6.05 0.93
CA LEU A 35 4.83 5.68 2.34
C LEU A 35 5.93 4.65 2.54
N PHE A 36 6.03 3.69 1.62
CA PHE A 36 7.03 2.63 1.67
C PHE A 36 7.28 2.06 0.27
N CYS A 37 8.47 1.53 0.03
CA CYS A 37 8.76 0.74 -1.15
C CYS A 37 9.70 -0.43 -0.83
N GLY A 38 9.59 -1.51 -1.59
CA GLY A 38 10.39 -2.70 -1.37
C GLY A 38 10.24 -3.75 -2.46
N GLN A 39 11.23 -4.61 -2.60
CA GLN A 39 11.16 -5.77 -3.50
C GLN A 39 10.51 -6.95 -2.77
N LEU A 40 9.49 -7.55 -3.38
CA LEU A 40 8.84 -8.77 -2.89
C LEU A 40 8.54 -9.70 -4.05
N ASP A 41 8.47 -10.98 -3.77
CA ASP A 41 7.93 -11.95 -4.72
C ASP A 41 6.39 -11.96 -4.60
N LYS A 42 5.72 -11.77 -5.75
CA LYS A 42 4.26 -11.84 -5.85
C LYS A 42 3.85 -13.11 -6.59
N ARG A 43 2.90 -13.85 -6.04
CA ARG A 43 2.23 -14.94 -6.76
C ARG A 43 1.49 -14.37 -7.98
N ARG A 44 1.65 -15.02 -9.14
CA ARG A 44 1.02 -14.57 -10.38
C ARG A 44 -0.47 -14.90 -10.36
N ASP A 45 -1.28 -13.94 -10.80
CA ASP A 45 -2.72 -14.13 -10.96
C ASP A 45 -2.95 -14.76 -12.35
N GLY A 46 -3.18 -16.07 -12.41
CA GLY A 46 -3.55 -16.72 -13.68
C GLY A 46 -3.34 -18.23 -13.71
N ALA A 47 -4.26 -18.93 -14.37
CA ALA A 47 -4.24 -20.38 -14.53
C ALA A 47 -3.10 -20.89 -15.43
N VAL A 48 -2.55 -20.04 -16.30
CA VAL A 48 -1.60 -20.45 -17.36
C VAL A 48 -0.13 -20.25 -16.97
N ARG A 49 0.15 -19.34 -16.03
CA ARG A 49 1.53 -19.04 -15.57
C ARG A 49 1.57 -19.11 -14.04
N ALA A 50 1.72 -20.33 -13.54
CA ALA A 50 1.94 -20.58 -12.12
C ALA A 50 3.28 -19.96 -11.64
N GLY A 51 3.41 -19.84 -10.32
CA GLY A 51 4.65 -19.44 -9.65
C GLY A 51 4.71 -17.98 -9.20
N TRP A 52 5.89 -17.63 -8.70
CA TRP A 52 6.19 -16.33 -8.12
C TRP A 52 6.93 -15.43 -9.10
N ALA A 53 6.92 -14.13 -8.84
CA ALA A 53 7.73 -13.20 -9.58
C ALA A 53 8.11 -11.99 -8.73
N SER A 54 9.39 -11.64 -8.78
CA SER A 54 9.92 -10.45 -8.12
C SER A 54 9.33 -9.17 -8.71
N ARG A 55 8.84 -8.30 -7.83
CA ARG A 55 8.21 -7.02 -8.15
C ARG A 55 8.68 -5.95 -7.19
N LEU A 56 8.84 -4.74 -7.71
CA LEU A 56 8.92 -3.54 -6.87
C LEU A 56 7.50 -3.19 -6.42
N PHE A 57 7.28 -3.13 -5.12
CA PHE A 57 6.04 -2.62 -4.53
C PHE A 57 6.22 -1.19 -4.06
N ILE A 58 5.20 -0.37 -4.30
CA ILE A 58 5.13 1.01 -3.82
C ILE A 58 3.80 1.18 -3.10
N LEU A 59 3.89 1.50 -1.81
CA LEU A 59 2.74 1.82 -0.99
C LEU A 59 2.54 3.34 -0.98
N THR A 60 1.36 3.78 -1.41
CA THR A 60 0.89 5.17 -1.29
C THR A 60 -0.26 5.22 -0.28
N PRO A 61 -0.75 6.41 0.12
CA PRO A 61 -1.96 6.53 0.94
C PRO A 61 -3.22 5.93 0.30
N GLU A 62 -3.25 5.72 -1.01
CA GLU A 62 -4.44 5.32 -1.76
C GLU A 62 -4.39 3.86 -2.22
N ALA A 63 -3.21 3.37 -2.61
CA ALA A 63 -3.06 2.05 -3.20
C ALA A 63 -1.67 1.44 -2.96
N LEU A 64 -1.61 0.12 -3.11
CA LEU A 64 -0.39 -0.65 -3.24
C LEU A 64 -0.15 -0.98 -4.71
N HIS A 65 0.84 -0.34 -5.32
CA HIS A 65 1.23 -0.55 -6.71
C HIS A 65 2.35 -1.58 -6.80
N TYR A 66 2.41 -2.33 -7.90
CA TYR A 66 3.53 -3.22 -8.17
C TYR A 66 4.00 -3.16 -9.63
N TYR A 67 5.31 -3.08 -9.78
CA TYR A 67 5.99 -2.88 -11.05
C TYR A 67 6.87 -4.08 -11.37
N ARG A 68 7.03 -4.37 -12.66
CA ARG A 68 8.07 -5.28 -13.11
C ARG A 68 9.43 -4.69 -12.77
N LYS A 69 10.43 -5.55 -12.52
CA LYS A 69 11.82 -5.12 -12.35
C LYS A 69 12.21 -4.16 -13.49
N ALA A 70 12.60 -2.96 -13.12
CA ALA A 70 13.05 -1.94 -14.04
C ALA A 70 14.33 -2.37 -14.77
N THR A 71 14.48 -1.94 -16.01
CA THR A 71 15.79 -1.98 -16.68
C THR A 71 16.70 -0.89 -16.10
N GLU A 72 18.00 -0.93 -16.39
CA GLU A 72 18.97 0.08 -15.92
C GLU A 72 18.64 1.53 -16.34
N PHE A 73 17.75 1.69 -17.32
CA PHE A 73 17.30 2.98 -17.85
C PHE A 73 15.95 3.45 -17.30
N GLU A 74 15.28 2.63 -16.50
CA GLU A 74 13.95 2.92 -15.96
C GLU A 74 13.99 3.07 -14.44
N LEU A 75 13.26 4.06 -13.91
CA LEU A 75 13.17 4.27 -12.46
C LEU A 75 12.34 3.18 -11.76
N LEU A 76 11.15 2.86 -12.27
CA LEU A 76 10.21 1.93 -11.65
C LEU A 76 9.91 0.69 -12.49
N GLY A 77 10.09 0.77 -13.81
CA GLY A 77 9.66 -0.26 -14.76
C GLY A 77 8.17 -0.19 -15.10
N GLU A 78 7.68 -1.16 -15.88
CA GLU A 78 6.27 -1.27 -16.28
C GLU A 78 5.35 -1.61 -15.09
N GLU A 79 4.31 -0.81 -14.84
CA GLU A 79 3.30 -1.12 -13.82
C GLU A 79 2.53 -2.38 -14.24
N ARG A 80 2.45 -3.36 -13.33
CA ARG A 80 1.74 -4.62 -13.57
C ARG A 80 0.39 -4.70 -12.91
N GLY A 81 0.11 -3.77 -12.00
CA GLY A 81 -1.19 -3.59 -11.39
C GLY A 81 -1.07 -2.85 -10.08
N HIS A 82 -2.23 -2.60 -9.50
CA HIS A 82 -2.37 -1.97 -8.20
C HIS A 82 -3.52 -2.60 -7.43
N LEU A 83 -3.48 -2.44 -6.13
CA LEU A 83 -4.56 -2.80 -5.22
C LEU A 83 -4.93 -1.56 -4.40
N ALA A 84 -6.14 -1.05 -4.61
CA ALA A 84 -6.66 0.04 -3.79
C ALA A 84 -6.70 -0.37 -2.31
N LEU A 85 -6.20 0.48 -1.40
CA LEU A 85 -6.18 0.14 0.02
C LEU A 85 -7.59 -0.02 0.59
N THR A 86 -8.58 0.67 0.03
CA THR A 86 -10.00 0.52 0.37
C THR A 86 -10.56 -0.87 0.05
N ALA A 87 -9.94 -1.61 -0.87
CA ALA A 87 -10.33 -2.98 -1.19
C ALA A 87 -9.70 -4.02 -0.25
N ILE A 88 -8.74 -3.63 0.60
CA ILE A 88 -8.06 -4.54 1.53
C ILE A 88 -8.93 -4.71 2.78
N LYS A 89 -9.38 -5.94 3.02
CA LYS A 89 -10.13 -6.32 4.21
C LYS A 89 -9.21 -6.62 5.39
N SER A 90 -8.12 -7.33 5.14
CA SER A 90 -7.14 -7.70 6.16
C SER A 90 -5.79 -8.03 5.54
N VAL A 91 -4.73 -7.82 6.31
CA VAL A 91 -3.36 -8.22 5.98
C VAL A 91 -2.82 -9.06 7.13
N ARG A 92 -2.19 -10.20 6.82
CA ARG A 92 -1.64 -11.11 7.81
C ARG A 92 -0.28 -11.64 7.36
N ALA A 93 0.69 -11.63 8.27
CA ALA A 93 1.91 -12.41 8.13
C ALA A 93 1.61 -13.87 8.46
N MET A 94 2.04 -14.77 7.58
CA MET A 94 1.71 -16.19 7.63
C MET A 94 3.00 -17.01 7.53
N PRO A 95 3.26 -17.90 8.50
CA PRO A 95 4.37 -18.84 8.38
C PRO A 95 4.09 -19.85 7.25
N GLU A 96 5.14 -20.49 6.76
CA GLU A 96 5.06 -21.47 5.67
C GLU A 96 4.08 -22.61 5.96
N ASP A 97 4.04 -23.09 7.21
CA ASP A 97 3.16 -24.19 7.65
C ASP A 97 1.66 -23.89 7.51
N GLU A 98 1.30 -22.60 7.52
CA GLU A 98 -0.08 -22.13 7.36
C GLU A 98 -0.39 -21.72 5.92
N ALA A 99 0.64 -21.56 5.08
CA ALA A 99 0.47 -21.15 3.70
C ALA A 99 -0.15 -22.27 2.86
N PRO A 100 -1.03 -21.94 1.89
CA PRO A 100 -1.60 -22.97 1.02
C PRO A 100 -0.48 -23.72 0.29
N TYR A 101 -0.49 -25.06 0.32
CA TYR A 101 0.56 -25.89 -0.30
C TYR A 101 0.88 -25.52 -1.76
N SER A 102 -0.12 -25.09 -2.53
CA SER A 102 0.06 -24.64 -3.91
C SER A 102 0.84 -23.33 -4.08
N SER A 103 1.05 -22.60 -2.99
CA SER A 103 1.72 -21.29 -2.92
C SER A 103 3.13 -21.41 -2.35
N VAL A 104 3.45 -22.48 -1.62
CA VAL A 104 4.74 -22.66 -0.98
C VAL A 104 5.77 -23.09 -2.03
N GLU A 105 6.92 -22.42 -2.03
CA GLU A 105 8.05 -22.82 -2.87
C GLU A 105 8.92 -23.79 -2.04
N PRO A 106 9.01 -25.07 -2.43
CA PRO A 106 9.70 -26.06 -1.61
C PRO A 106 11.17 -25.72 -1.46
N SER A 107 11.76 -26.10 -0.32
CA SER A 107 13.19 -25.99 0.02
C SER A 107 13.77 -24.60 0.35
N THR A 108 12.92 -23.57 0.44
CA THR A 108 13.34 -22.25 0.92
C THR A 108 12.36 -21.73 1.96
N GLU A 109 12.85 -21.42 3.16
CA GLU A 109 12.00 -20.83 4.21
C GLU A 109 11.59 -19.41 3.81
N HIS A 110 10.28 -19.20 3.69
CA HIS A 110 9.70 -17.90 3.35
C HIS A 110 8.67 -17.47 4.39
N TYR A 111 8.61 -16.16 4.65
CA TYR A 111 7.48 -15.54 5.33
C TYR A 111 6.49 -15.03 4.28
N TYR A 112 5.23 -15.43 4.40
CA TYR A 112 4.20 -15.07 3.45
C TYR A 112 3.35 -13.92 3.98
N LEU A 113 2.89 -13.07 3.05
CA LEU A 113 1.90 -12.04 3.33
C LEU A 113 0.60 -12.42 2.64
N GLU A 114 -0.43 -12.66 3.44
CA GLU A 114 -1.79 -12.81 2.96
C GLU A 114 -2.48 -11.45 2.95
N ILE A 115 -3.01 -11.07 1.79
CA ILE A 115 -3.87 -9.89 1.63
C ILE A 115 -5.25 -10.36 1.18
N CYS A 116 -6.22 -10.24 2.08
CA CYS A 116 -7.61 -10.56 1.76
C CYS A 116 -8.30 -9.31 1.23
N THR A 117 -8.90 -9.42 0.05
CA THR A 117 -9.63 -8.31 -0.57
C THR A 117 -11.14 -8.51 -0.48
N VAL A 118 -11.88 -7.40 -0.46
CA VAL A 118 -13.34 -7.44 -0.62
C VAL A 118 -13.63 -7.62 -2.11
N ARG A 119 -14.45 -8.61 -2.47
CA ARG A 119 -14.99 -8.68 -3.83
C ARG A 119 -16.02 -7.55 -3.96
N ILE A 120 -15.74 -6.59 -4.82
CA ILE A 120 -16.70 -5.59 -5.27
C ILE A 120 -17.41 -6.15 -6.50
#